data_AF-A0A3B8T4E3-F1
#
_entry.id   AF-A0A3B8T4E3-F1
#
_cell.length_a   1.000
_cell.length_b   1.000
_cell.length_c   1.000
_cell.angle_alpha   90.00
_cell.angle_beta   90.00
_cell.angle_gamma   90.00
#
_symmetry.space_group_name_H-M   'P 1'
#
loop_
_entity.id
_entity.type
_entity.pdbx_description
1 polymer ?
#
loop_
_entity_poly.entity_id
_entity_poly.type
_entity_poly.pdbx_seq_one_letter_code
_entity_poly.pdbx_strand_id
1 'polypeptide(L)'
;KTEDPTSFSHCDTVHEGERYHFCSEACAEIFEDEPAKYVQALLPVHQIYQGKSGGPELPQVLTDYYHINIGEDNFDYVGSPDEKRWNEIKGIKPLNKDTDAA
;
A
#
# COMPACT_ATOMS: atom_id res chain seq x y z
N LYS A 1 22.79 -9.03 8.03
CA LYS A 1 22.58 -7.80 8.86
C LYS A 1 23.09 -6.57 8.12
N THR A 2 22.20 -5.76 7.58
CA THR A 2 22.54 -4.46 6.95
C THR A 2 22.83 -3.44 8.06
N GLU A 3 24.06 -2.94 8.12
CA GLU A 3 24.46 -1.90 9.11
C GLU A 3 24.06 -0.48 8.68
N ASP A 4 23.70 -0.31 7.42
CA ASP A 4 23.21 0.94 6.85
C ASP A 4 21.67 0.99 6.86
N PRO A 5 21.05 1.94 7.58
CA PRO A 5 19.58 2.06 7.66
C PRO A 5 18.93 2.50 6.34
N THR A 6 19.71 2.93 5.34
CA THR A 6 19.20 3.29 4.01
C THR A 6 19.24 2.11 3.02
N SER A 7 19.88 1.00 3.41
CA SER A 7 19.97 -0.21 2.59
C SER A 7 18.73 -1.09 2.71
N PHE A 8 18.25 -1.62 1.59
CA PHE A 8 17.17 -2.61 1.61
C PHE A 8 17.67 -3.96 2.13
N SER A 9 16.89 -4.59 3.00
CA SER A 9 17.11 -5.96 3.48
C SER A 9 16.47 -7.02 2.56
N HIS A 10 16.30 -6.70 1.28
CA HIS A 10 15.72 -7.59 0.28
C HIS A 10 16.53 -8.88 0.18
N CYS A 11 15.82 -9.99 0.05
CA CYS A 11 16.39 -11.29 -0.28
C CYS A 11 15.37 -12.11 -1.08
N ASP A 12 15.82 -13.25 -1.61
CA ASP A 12 14.98 -14.14 -2.41
C ASP A 12 15.45 -15.58 -2.27
N THR A 13 14.54 -16.52 -2.56
CA THR A 13 14.81 -17.96 -2.60
C THR A 13 14.15 -18.59 -3.83
N VAL A 14 14.54 -19.81 -4.15
CA VAL A 14 13.94 -20.60 -5.25
C VAL A 14 13.32 -21.86 -4.67
N HIS A 15 12.03 -22.06 -4.93
CA HIS A 15 11.29 -23.25 -4.52
C HIS A 15 10.57 -23.81 -5.75
N GLU A 16 10.80 -25.10 -6.05
CA GLU A 16 10.21 -25.80 -7.20
C GLU A 16 10.45 -25.11 -8.57
N GLY A 17 11.58 -24.41 -8.71
CA GLY A 17 11.94 -23.69 -9.94
C GLY A 17 11.37 -22.28 -10.04
N GLU A 18 10.50 -21.89 -9.11
CA GLU A 18 9.91 -20.56 -9.02
C GLU A 18 10.68 -19.68 -8.03
N ARG A 19 10.78 -18.37 -8.32
CA ARG A 19 11.49 -17.40 -7.47
C ARG A 19 10.52 -16.62 -6.59
N TYR A 20 10.86 -16.50 -5.31
CA TYR A 20 10.09 -15.76 -4.31
C TYR A 20 10.95 -14.68 -3.65
N HIS A 21 10.39 -13.49 -3.44
CA HIS A 21 11.09 -12.34 -2.87
C HIS A 21 10.56 -11.99 -1.47
N PHE A 22 11.48 -11.59 -0.59
CA PHE A 22 11.16 -11.28 0.80
C PHE A 22 11.81 -9.96 1.23
N CYS A 23 11.19 -9.30 2.21
CA CYS A 23 11.71 -8.06 2.79
C CYS A 23 12.82 -8.28 3.82
N SER A 24 13.04 -9.51 4.28
CA SER A 24 14.05 -9.85 5.28
C SER A 24 14.38 -11.34 5.26
N GLU A 25 15.58 -11.69 5.74
CA GLU A 25 16.02 -13.08 5.92
C GLU A 25 15.02 -13.88 6.78
N ALA A 26 14.50 -13.28 7.86
CA ALA A 26 13.51 -13.93 8.73
C ALA A 26 12.22 -14.32 7.99
N CYS A 27 11.74 -13.50 7.04
CA CYS A 27 10.58 -13.86 6.21
C CYS A 27 10.91 -14.98 5.21
N ALA A 28 12.13 -15.02 4.68
CA ALA A 28 12.57 -16.12 3.83
C ALA A 28 12.65 -17.44 4.61
N GLU A 29 13.18 -17.42 5.84
CA GLU A 29 13.24 -18.60 6.73
C GLU A 29 11.84 -19.16 7.06
N ILE A 30 10.86 -18.28 7.35
CA ILE A 30 9.46 -18.69 7.56
C ILE A 30 8.88 -19.35 6.31
N PHE A 31 9.19 -18.80 5.12
CA PHE A 31 8.74 -19.39 3.86
C PHE A 31 9.38 -20.76 3.63
N GLU A 32 10.68 -20.92 3.90
CA GLU A 32 11.42 -22.17 3.70
C GLU A 32 10.96 -23.28 4.65
N ASP A 33 10.44 -22.94 5.84
CA ASP A 33 9.88 -23.89 6.80
C ASP A 33 8.49 -24.42 6.35
N GLU A 34 7.63 -23.56 5.78
CA GLU A 34 6.29 -23.95 5.31
C GLU A 34 5.98 -23.51 3.86
N PRO A 35 6.78 -23.87 2.84
CA PRO A 35 6.65 -23.27 1.51
C PRO A 35 5.31 -23.59 0.85
N ALA A 36 4.83 -24.84 1.01
CA ALA A 36 3.54 -25.30 0.47
C ALA A 36 2.35 -24.45 0.95
N LYS A 37 2.44 -23.79 2.11
CA LYS A 37 1.43 -22.87 2.64
C LYS A 37 1.51 -21.50 1.97
N TYR A 38 2.71 -20.96 1.85
CA TYR A 38 2.92 -19.58 1.39
C TYR A 38 2.87 -19.40 -0.12
N VAL A 39 3.16 -20.45 -0.91
CA VAL A 39 2.96 -20.40 -2.38
C VAL A 39 1.51 -20.14 -2.79
N GLN A 40 0.55 -20.34 -1.89
CA GLN A 40 -0.88 -20.11 -2.11
C GLN A 40 -1.31 -18.65 -1.90
N ALA A 41 -0.40 -17.76 -1.50
CA ALA A 41 -0.74 -16.39 -1.13
C ALA A 41 -1.32 -15.58 -2.31
N LEU A 42 -2.45 -14.92 -2.07
CA LEU A 42 -3.05 -13.96 -2.99
C LEU A 42 -2.39 -12.60 -2.83
N LEU A 43 -1.20 -12.44 -3.40
CA LEU A 43 -0.46 -11.18 -3.36
C LEU A 43 -1.17 -10.12 -4.20
N PRO A 44 -1.68 -9.01 -3.61
CA PRO A 44 -2.57 -8.07 -4.31
C PRO A 44 -1.99 -7.52 -5.60
N VAL A 45 -0.71 -7.11 -5.60
CA VAL A 45 -0.03 -6.59 -6.81
C VAL A 45 0.00 -7.63 -7.92
N HIS A 46 0.27 -8.90 -7.60
CA HIS A 46 0.27 -9.98 -8.59
C HIS A 46 -1.15 -10.24 -9.12
N GLN A 47 -2.19 -10.18 -8.26
CA GLN A 47 -3.58 -10.37 -8.69
C GLN A 47 -4.06 -9.22 -9.62
N ILE A 48 -3.61 -7.98 -9.37
CA ILE A 48 -3.86 -6.85 -10.27
C ILE A 48 -3.24 -7.13 -11.64
N TYR A 49 -1.98 -7.56 -11.71
CA TYR A 49 -1.34 -7.93 -12.98
C TYR A 49 -2.00 -9.14 -13.67
N GLN A 50 -2.62 -10.05 -12.91
CA GLN A 50 -3.42 -11.16 -13.45
C GLN A 50 -4.82 -10.72 -13.92
N GLY A 51 -5.20 -9.45 -13.76
CA GLY A 51 -6.51 -8.92 -14.17
C GLY A 51 -7.67 -9.36 -13.28
N LYS A 52 -7.40 -9.80 -12.05
CA LYS A 52 -8.43 -10.35 -11.13
C LYS A 52 -9.07 -9.32 -10.21
N SER A 53 -8.68 -8.04 -10.30
CA SER A 53 -8.99 -7.01 -9.30
C SER A 53 -9.80 -5.82 -9.86
N GLY A 54 -10.80 -6.05 -10.71
CA GLY A 54 -11.77 -5.01 -11.11
C GLY A 54 -11.38 -4.14 -12.31
N GLY A 55 -10.20 -4.31 -12.89
CA GLY A 55 -9.81 -3.63 -14.14
C GLY A 55 -8.29 -3.61 -14.34
N PRO A 56 -7.81 -3.29 -15.55
CA PRO A 56 -6.37 -3.16 -15.82
C PRO A 56 -5.76 -1.88 -15.26
N GLU A 57 -6.58 -0.87 -14.97
CA GLU A 57 -6.13 0.45 -14.51
C GLU A 57 -6.30 0.63 -13.01
N LEU A 58 -5.31 1.22 -12.33
CA LEU A 58 -5.34 1.40 -10.88
C LEU A 58 -6.59 2.13 -10.36
N PRO A 59 -7.11 3.22 -10.99
CA PRO A 59 -8.32 3.86 -10.51
C PRO A 59 -9.52 2.91 -10.43
N GLN A 60 -9.66 1.98 -11.38
CA GLN A 60 -10.74 0.98 -11.39
C GLN A 60 -10.54 -0.05 -10.28
N VAL A 61 -9.30 -0.48 -10.02
CA VAL A 61 -9.00 -1.34 -8.87
C VAL A 61 -9.43 -0.66 -7.57
N LEU A 62 -9.14 0.63 -7.42
CA LEU A 62 -9.48 1.40 -6.22
C LEU A 62 -11.00 1.57 -6.06
N THR A 63 -11.72 1.98 -7.11
CA THR A 63 -13.17 2.24 -7.01
C THR A 63 -13.99 0.96 -7.03
N ASP A 64 -13.73 0.08 -7.99
CA ASP A 64 -14.65 -1.00 -8.33
C ASP A 64 -14.38 -2.26 -7.50
N TYR A 65 -13.13 -2.46 -7.07
CA TYR A 65 -12.72 -3.62 -6.28
C TYR A 65 -12.45 -3.29 -4.80
N TYR A 66 -11.73 -2.21 -4.50
CA TYR A 66 -11.50 -1.79 -3.11
C TYR A 66 -12.61 -0.93 -2.53
N HIS A 67 -13.53 -0.43 -3.36
CA HIS A 67 -14.64 0.44 -2.94
C HIS A 67 -14.18 1.71 -2.22
N ILE A 68 -13.04 2.25 -2.66
CA ILE A 68 -12.50 3.54 -2.19
C ILE A 68 -13.18 4.66 -2.97
N ASN A 69 -13.82 5.59 -2.27
CA ASN A 69 -14.38 6.79 -2.86
C ASN A 69 -13.24 7.79 -3.13
N ILE A 70 -12.78 7.84 -4.38
CA ILE A 70 -11.66 8.70 -4.78
C ILE A 70 -12.01 10.17 -4.52
N GLY A 71 -11.16 10.87 -3.76
CA GLY A 71 -11.34 12.25 -3.33
C GLY A 71 -11.95 12.40 -1.93
N GLU A 72 -12.43 11.29 -1.34
CA GLU A 72 -12.98 11.26 0.02
C GLU A 72 -12.12 10.42 0.95
N ASP A 73 -11.90 9.15 0.59
CA ASP A 73 -11.22 8.17 1.44
C ASP A 73 -9.69 8.16 1.25
N ASN A 74 -9.19 8.81 0.20
CA ASN A 74 -7.79 8.77 -0.22
C ASN A 74 -7.17 10.17 -0.36
N PHE A 75 -5.89 10.20 -0.75
CA PHE A 75 -5.03 11.40 -0.86
C PHE A 75 -4.59 12.00 0.48
N ASP A 76 -3.99 13.19 0.42
CA ASP A 76 -3.45 13.91 1.58
C ASP A 76 -4.58 14.35 2.51
N TYR A 77 -4.25 14.44 3.80
CA TYR A 77 -5.16 15.00 4.79
C TYR A 77 -5.50 16.46 4.48
N VAL A 78 -4.52 17.27 4.07
CA VAL A 78 -4.76 18.69 3.78
C VAL A 78 -5.60 18.83 2.50
N GLY A 79 -6.81 19.39 2.65
CA GLY A 79 -7.82 19.53 1.60
C GLY A 79 -8.88 18.43 1.58
N SER A 80 -8.71 17.36 2.38
CA SER A 80 -9.63 16.24 2.46
C SER A 80 -10.99 16.63 3.09
N PRO A 81 -12.05 15.83 2.87
CA PRO A 81 -13.28 15.97 3.64
C PRO A 81 -13.08 15.82 5.15
N ASP A 82 -12.14 14.98 5.56
CA ASP A 82 -11.80 14.75 6.97
C ASP A 82 -11.25 16.01 7.65
N GLU A 83 -10.33 16.73 7.00
CA GLU A 83 -9.81 17.99 7.53
C GLU A 83 -10.94 19.03 7.70
N LYS A 84 -11.82 19.14 6.70
CA LYS A 84 -12.98 20.06 6.78
C LYS A 84 -13.85 19.70 7.97
N ARG A 85 -14.19 18.42 8.13
CA ARG A 85 -15.01 17.93 9.23
C ARG A 85 -14.37 18.16 10.58
N TRP A 86 -13.06 17.93 10.70
CA TRP A 86 -12.32 18.19 11.94
C TRP A 86 -12.36 19.67 12.30
N ASN A 87 -12.10 20.55 11.34
CA ASN A 87 -12.08 22.00 11.54
C ASN A 87 -13.45 22.53 11.97
N GLU A 88 -14.54 22.03 11.37
CA GLU A 88 -15.91 22.34 11.81
C GLU A 88 -16.14 21.94 13.27
N ILE A 89 -15.76 20.72 13.65
CA ILE A 89 -15.94 20.21 15.02
C ILE A 89 -15.11 21.03 16.03
N LYS A 90 -13.90 21.44 15.65
CA LYS A 90 -12.98 22.18 16.51
C LYS A 90 -13.16 23.69 16.45
N GLY A 91 -14.02 24.20 15.56
CA GLY A 91 -14.15 25.64 15.31
C GLY A 91 -12.86 26.28 14.78
N ILE A 92 -12.01 25.52 14.09
CA ILE A 92 -10.78 26.01 13.48
C ILE A 92 -11.17 26.69 12.16
N LYS A 93 -10.70 27.93 11.93
CA LYS A 93 -10.87 28.59 10.64
C LYS A 93 -9.94 27.90 9.61
N PRO A 94 -10.45 27.49 8.45
CA PRO A 94 -9.61 26.88 7.42
C PRO A 94 -8.51 27.86 7.01
N LEU A 95 -7.28 27.34 6.90
CA LEU A 95 -6.14 28.08 6.34
C LEU A 95 -6.48 28.48 4.91
N ASN A 96 -6.42 29.78 4.63
CA ASN A 96 -6.67 30.29 3.30
C ASN A 96 -5.32 30.43 2.60
N LYS A 97 -5.01 29.51 1.69
CA LYS A 97 -3.69 29.42 1.02
C LYS A 97 -3.30 30.71 0.27
N ASP A 98 -4.27 31.55 -0.08
CA ASP A 98 -4.06 32.83 -0.77
C ASP A 98 -3.76 34.01 0.16
N THR A 99 -4.08 33.93 1.47
CA THR A 99 -3.85 35.03 2.44
C THR A 99 -2.87 34.69 3.55
N ASP A 100 -2.62 33.42 3.83
CA ASP A 100 -1.85 32.99 5.02
C ASP A 100 -0.43 32.47 4.68
N ALA A 101 -0.05 32.47 3.40
CA ALA A 101 1.32 32.23 2.97
C ALA A 101 2.09 33.57 2.90
N ALA A 102 2.56 34.03 4.05
CA ALA A 102 3.56 35.09 4.21
C ALA A 102 4.70 34.62 5.13
#